data_AF-A0A235BXN4-F1
#
_entry.id   AF-A0A235BXN4-F1
#
_cell.length_a   1.000
_cell.length_b   1.000
_cell.length_c   1.000
_cell.angle_alpha   90.00
_cell.angle_beta   90.00
_cell.angle_gamma   90.00
#
_symmetry.space_group_name_H-M   'P 1'
#
loop_
_entity.id
_entity.type
_entity.pdbx_description
1 polymer ?
#
loop_
_entity_poly.entity_id
_entity_poly.type
_entity_poly.pdbx_seq_one_letter_code
_entity_poly.pdbx_strand_id
1 'polypeptide(L)'
;YITAFDLADNESDPSDTIRVDPEYYPACPFLYVCDGMQFVEDNNLLAGSYQGEVVTDLYRLTQSLIETDPPRRYRLEIREEETEHSFFDRVSLKTVDHPEDVEVGVNTEGEIVPVTTAHTPVSAVSGGEDYADVLGDEGSWFEGCAGDTMVVEFGIIEETENKELWLDSDKSGYPISIEIEREDGWEYVTSVFPRENFSTHPVVSLSELIDDGEVLTLRLVWFADHNLKTIRILQIDDVSINENTAPLTSAIHSRLGNVKQELLTEDEEYAEVLPGDTIRLEFTVTGQTPGWTRSFVFVSYGYYITERGGGAQTAHINIPMVHSLSLYPNPVRNNLTIKFGIPREEKVSLKMYDISGRTVTTLVDDRIKAGYHVIKLDSKNLPSGIYFARLVTDGYEATKKLVLMR
;
A
#
# COMPACT_ATOMS: atom_id res chain seq x y z
N TYR A 1 -7.87 10.68 8.89
CA TYR A 1 -7.53 11.87 8.15
C TYR A 1 -6.45 12.58 8.91
N ILE A 2 -5.38 12.99 8.25
CA ILE A 2 -4.93 14.35 8.51
C ILE A 2 -5.84 15.17 7.59
N THR A 3 -7.00 15.59 8.08
CA THR A 3 -7.71 16.65 7.37
C THR A 3 -6.96 17.95 7.64
N ALA A 4 -7.19 18.98 6.81
CA ALA A 4 -6.78 20.35 7.10
C ALA A 4 -7.21 20.87 8.50
N PHE A 5 -8.11 20.15 9.20
CA PHE A 5 -8.52 20.47 10.58
C PHE A 5 -7.60 19.90 11.67
N ASP A 6 -6.91 18.78 11.46
CA ASP A 6 -6.16 18.10 12.52
C ASP A 6 -4.76 18.71 12.78
N LEU A 7 -4.34 19.66 11.95
CA LEU A 7 -3.15 20.49 12.15
C LEU A 7 -3.48 21.87 12.76
N ALA A 8 -4.76 22.15 12.99
CA ALA A 8 -5.27 23.44 13.47
C ALA A 8 -5.74 23.37 14.93
N ASP A 9 -4.99 22.72 15.82
CA ASP A 9 -5.10 23.01 17.26
C ASP A 9 -4.14 24.15 17.62
N ASN A 10 -4.42 25.32 17.07
CA ASN A 10 -4.12 26.59 17.71
C ASN A 10 -5.09 27.65 17.18
N GLU A 11 -5.85 28.26 18.08
CA GLU A 11 -6.70 29.41 17.77
C GLU A 11 -5.86 30.61 17.30
N SER A 12 -5.42 30.65 16.05
CA SER A 12 -4.96 31.87 15.37
C SER A 12 -4.65 31.63 13.89
N ASP A 13 -5.36 32.39 13.04
CA ASP A 13 -4.98 32.79 11.67
C ASP A 13 -4.89 31.69 10.57
N PRO A 14 -5.73 31.74 9.50
CA PRO A 14 -5.64 30.84 8.35
C PRO A 14 -4.37 31.00 7.49
N SER A 15 -3.42 31.84 7.89
CA SER A 15 -2.09 31.96 7.27
C SER A 15 -0.98 31.21 7.99
N ASP A 16 -1.27 30.47 9.07
CA ASP A 16 -0.24 29.66 9.76
C ASP A 16 0.00 28.35 8.98
N THR A 17 1.17 28.32 8.33
CA THR A 17 1.75 27.18 7.61
C THR A 17 1.65 25.89 8.42
N ILE A 18 1.20 24.81 7.76
CA ILE A 18 1.30 23.41 8.18
C ILE A 18 2.71 23.18 8.76
N ARG A 19 2.81 23.09 10.10
CA ARG A 19 4.06 22.67 10.75
C ARG A 19 4.15 21.15 10.63
N VAL A 20 4.62 20.69 9.47
CA VAL A 20 5.19 19.35 9.33
C VAL A 20 6.36 19.28 10.32
N ASP A 21 6.43 18.24 11.15
CA ASP A 21 7.61 18.00 11.98
C ASP A 21 8.83 17.88 11.03
N PRO A 22 9.79 18.82 11.07
CA PRO A 22 10.89 18.86 10.12
C PRO A 22 11.91 17.72 10.30
N GLU A 23 11.74 16.84 11.29
CA GLU A 23 12.62 15.70 11.59
C GLU A 23 11.95 14.33 11.36
N TYR A 24 11.15 14.19 10.29
CA TYR A 24 10.73 12.85 9.84
C TYR A 24 11.82 12.23 8.95
N TYR A 25 12.44 11.16 9.44
CA TYR A 25 13.56 10.47 8.80
C TYR A 25 13.07 9.40 7.80
N PRO A 26 13.88 9.09 6.75
CA PRO A 26 13.55 8.05 5.80
C PRO A 26 13.28 6.71 6.50
N ALA A 27 12.32 5.94 5.99
CA ALA A 27 11.85 4.74 6.65
C ALA A 27 12.81 3.57 6.40
N CYS A 28 13.58 3.17 7.41
CA CYS A 28 14.14 1.81 7.47
C CYS A 28 13.06 0.79 7.86
N PRO A 29 13.22 -0.50 7.50
CA PRO A 29 14.42 -1.17 7.02
C PRO A 29 14.57 -1.17 5.48
N PHE A 30 15.79 -1.38 4.98
CA PHE A 30 16.09 -1.44 3.54
C PHE A 30 16.36 -2.86 3.03
N LEU A 31 15.94 -3.10 1.79
CA LEU A 31 16.28 -4.29 1.03
C LEU A 31 17.47 -4.02 0.12
N TYR A 32 18.45 -4.90 0.20
CA TYR A 32 19.60 -4.94 -0.70
C TYR A 32 19.56 -6.20 -1.54
N VAL A 33 19.88 -6.07 -2.82
CA VAL A 33 19.97 -7.17 -3.77
C VAL A 33 21.43 -7.49 -4.09
N CYS A 34 21.75 -8.76 -4.33
CA CYS A 34 23.09 -9.13 -4.76
C CYS A 34 23.24 -9.03 -6.28
N ASP A 35 24.16 -8.17 -6.74
CA ASP A 35 24.53 -7.99 -8.15
C ASP A 35 25.62 -8.98 -8.63
N GLY A 36 25.84 -10.06 -7.87
CA GLY A 36 26.90 -11.04 -8.09
C GLY A 36 28.25 -10.69 -7.46
N MET A 37 28.54 -9.42 -7.17
CA MET A 37 29.79 -8.97 -6.53
C MET A 37 29.57 -8.43 -5.11
N GLN A 38 28.51 -7.65 -4.93
CA GLN A 38 28.18 -6.97 -3.68
C GLN A 38 26.67 -6.93 -3.47
N PHE A 39 26.25 -6.34 -2.35
CA PHE A 39 24.86 -6.01 -2.09
C PHE A 39 24.65 -4.53 -2.41
N VAL A 40 23.72 -4.26 -3.33
CA VAL A 40 23.32 -2.91 -3.76
C VAL A 40 21.93 -2.65 -3.21
N GLU A 41 21.72 -1.45 -2.70
CA GLU A 41 20.41 -1.03 -2.20
C GLU A 41 19.37 -1.07 -3.32
N ASP A 42 18.20 -1.59 -3.03
CA ASP A 42 17.06 -1.55 -3.95
C ASP A 42 16.06 -0.51 -3.45
N ASN A 43 15.50 -0.71 -2.25
CA ASN A 43 14.58 0.26 -1.64
C ASN A 43 14.27 -0.05 -0.17
N ASN A 44 13.55 0.84 0.49
CA ASN A 44 12.97 0.54 1.80
C ASN A 44 11.78 -0.43 1.71
N LEU A 45 11.58 -1.16 2.81
CA LEU A 45 10.53 -2.13 3.04
C LEU A 45 9.52 -1.64 4.05
N LEU A 46 8.41 -2.35 4.17
CA LEU A 46 7.33 -2.06 5.12
C LEU A 46 6.76 -0.66 4.92
N ALA A 47 6.73 -0.20 3.66
CA ALA A 47 6.11 1.05 3.28
C ALA A 47 4.65 1.06 3.75
N GLY A 48 4.26 2.11 4.48
CA GLY A 48 2.94 2.23 5.09
C GLY A 48 2.81 1.65 6.51
N SER A 49 3.84 1.06 7.10
CA SER A 49 3.81 0.61 8.52
C SER A 49 3.72 1.76 9.54
N TYR A 50 3.87 3.01 9.07
CA TYR A 50 3.80 4.27 9.81
C TYR A 50 3.16 4.17 11.21
N GLN A 51 3.99 4.24 12.27
CA GLN A 51 3.61 4.07 13.69
C GLN A 51 3.40 2.62 14.19
N GLY A 52 3.97 1.62 13.52
CA GLY A 52 3.95 0.23 13.96
C GLY A 52 2.74 -0.58 13.48
N GLU A 53 2.05 -0.10 12.45
CA GLU A 53 1.02 -0.87 11.76
C GLU A 53 1.65 -2.07 11.04
N VAL A 54 1.03 -3.25 11.20
CA VAL A 54 1.46 -4.45 10.47
C VAL A 54 0.97 -4.36 9.03
N VAL A 55 1.91 -4.40 8.09
CA VAL A 55 1.63 -4.29 6.66
C VAL A 55 2.07 -5.54 5.91
N THR A 56 1.34 -5.87 4.85
CA THR A 56 1.85 -6.71 3.78
C THR A 56 2.40 -5.79 2.71
N ASP A 57 3.71 -5.75 2.58
CA ASP A 57 4.40 -4.93 1.60
C ASP A 57 4.80 -5.79 0.39
N LEU A 58 4.20 -5.49 -0.76
CA LEU A 58 4.53 -6.10 -2.05
C LEU A 58 5.31 -5.10 -2.90
N TYR A 59 6.56 -5.43 -3.15
CA TYR A 59 7.52 -4.54 -3.79
C TYR A 59 8.14 -5.18 -5.03
N ARG A 60 7.88 -4.61 -6.21
CA ARG A 60 8.61 -5.00 -7.43
C ARG A 60 10.03 -4.45 -7.36
N LEU A 61 11.02 -5.34 -7.39
CA LEU A 61 12.43 -4.94 -7.33
C LEU A 61 12.79 -4.11 -8.56
N THR A 62 13.55 -3.03 -8.33
CA THR A 62 14.06 -2.16 -9.41
C THR A 62 15.32 -2.74 -10.04
N GLN A 63 16.08 -3.52 -9.28
CA GLN A 63 17.28 -4.18 -9.75
C GLN A 63 17.00 -5.61 -10.23
N SER A 64 17.75 -6.03 -11.25
CA SER A 64 17.75 -7.44 -11.67
C SER A 64 18.60 -8.27 -10.72
N LEU A 65 18.06 -9.40 -10.27
CA LEU A 65 18.82 -10.36 -9.47
C LEU A 65 19.67 -11.26 -10.35
N ILE A 66 20.95 -11.42 -10.01
CA ILE A 66 21.85 -12.34 -10.72
C ILE A 66 21.77 -13.75 -10.13
N GLU A 67 21.56 -14.74 -11.00
CA GLU A 67 21.69 -16.15 -10.63
C GLU A 67 23.16 -16.51 -10.35
N THR A 68 23.45 -17.07 -9.17
CA THR A 68 24.80 -17.58 -8.88
C THR A 68 25.08 -18.91 -9.61
N ASP A 69 26.35 -19.17 -9.92
CA ASP A 69 26.82 -20.49 -10.39
C ASP A 69 26.45 -21.60 -9.35
N PRO A 70 26.22 -22.86 -9.75
CA PRO A 70 25.49 -23.83 -8.95
C PRO A 70 25.97 -23.99 -7.48
N PRO A 71 25.03 -24.06 -6.52
CA PRO A 71 23.57 -24.03 -6.73
C PRO A 71 23.05 -22.61 -6.99
N ARG A 72 22.14 -22.50 -7.96
CA ARG A 72 21.54 -21.24 -8.41
C ARG A 72 20.68 -20.65 -7.32
N ARG A 73 21.08 -19.49 -6.80
CA ARG A 73 20.42 -18.78 -5.72
C ARG A 73 20.28 -17.30 -6.07
N TYR A 74 19.20 -16.70 -5.59
CA TYR A 74 19.07 -15.25 -5.43
C TYR A 74 19.41 -14.91 -3.99
N ARG A 75 20.24 -13.88 -3.80
CA ARG A 75 20.66 -13.43 -2.47
C ARG A 75 20.18 -12.00 -2.26
N LEU A 76 19.54 -11.80 -1.13
CA LEU A 76 19.06 -10.50 -0.67
C LEU A 76 19.51 -10.28 0.77
N GLU A 77 19.57 -9.05 1.21
CA GLU A 77 19.92 -8.68 2.59
C GLU A 77 18.98 -7.59 3.05
N ILE A 78 18.27 -7.83 4.16
CA ILE A 78 17.53 -6.79 4.86
C ILE A 78 18.50 -6.13 5.83
N ARG A 79 18.50 -4.80 5.87
CA ARG A 79 19.30 -4.03 6.81
C ARG A 79 18.45 -2.99 7.53
N GLU A 80 18.67 -2.91 8.83
CA GLU A 80 18.18 -1.83 9.67
C GLU A 80 19.38 -0.92 9.94
N GLU A 81 19.47 0.21 9.24
CA GLU A 81 20.65 1.08 9.27
C GLU A 81 20.44 2.35 10.10
N GLU A 82 19.18 2.67 10.40
CA GLU A 82 18.80 3.90 11.09
C GLU A 82 18.40 3.59 12.55
N THR A 83 17.31 4.16 13.05
CA THR A 83 16.95 4.13 14.48
C THR A 83 15.73 3.24 14.77
N GLU A 84 15.20 2.60 13.75
CA GLU A 84 14.00 1.81 13.80
C GLU A 84 14.28 0.42 14.39
N HIS A 85 13.27 -0.14 15.05
CA HIS A 85 13.20 -1.56 15.35
C HIS A 85 12.19 -2.18 14.40
N SER A 86 12.65 -3.10 13.58
CA SER A 86 11.85 -3.74 12.53
C SER A 86 11.51 -5.17 12.90
N PHE A 87 10.27 -5.59 12.64
CA PHE A 87 9.73 -6.90 13.00
C PHE A 87 9.17 -7.57 11.76
N PHE A 88 9.76 -8.69 11.34
CA PHE A 88 9.32 -9.46 10.17
C PHE A 88 8.79 -10.83 10.58
N ASP A 89 7.61 -11.20 10.08
CA ASP A 89 6.98 -12.52 10.32
C ASP A 89 7.06 -13.40 9.06
N ARG A 90 7.05 -12.75 7.89
CA ARG A 90 7.11 -13.46 6.61
C ARG A 90 7.88 -12.66 5.59
N VAL A 91 8.77 -13.32 4.88
CA VAL A 91 9.31 -12.82 3.61
C VAL A 91 9.16 -13.87 2.51
N SER A 92 8.94 -13.39 1.29
CA SER A 92 8.82 -14.24 0.11
C SER A 92 9.39 -13.50 -1.10
N LEU A 93 9.97 -14.25 -2.03
CA LEU A 93 10.38 -13.74 -3.32
C LEU A 93 9.55 -14.40 -4.40
N LYS A 94 8.79 -13.61 -5.14
CA LYS A 94 8.05 -14.03 -6.33
C LYS A 94 8.91 -13.79 -7.56
N THR A 95 8.97 -14.76 -8.45
CA THR A 95 9.52 -14.61 -9.80
C THR A 95 8.38 -14.56 -10.79
N VAL A 96 8.39 -13.59 -11.68
CA VAL A 96 7.35 -13.38 -12.68
C VAL A 96 8.01 -13.45 -14.05
N ASP A 97 7.82 -14.55 -14.77
CA ASP A 97 8.23 -14.58 -16.17
C ASP A 97 7.11 -13.99 -17.02
N HIS A 98 7.45 -13.09 -17.93
CA HIS A 98 6.52 -12.43 -18.85
C HIS A 98 7.18 -12.15 -20.20
N PRO A 99 6.40 -11.92 -21.28
CA PRO A 99 6.95 -11.41 -22.54
C PRO A 99 7.75 -10.11 -22.34
N GLU A 100 8.77 -9.89 -23.19
CA GLU A 100 9.70 -8.77 -23.05
C GLU A 100 9.02 -7.39 -23.14
N ASP A 101 7.94 -7.30 -23.91
CA ASP A 101 7.15 -6.09 -24.16
C ASP A 101 5.99 -5.89 -23.18
N VAL A 102 5.83 -6.78 -22.19
CA VAL A 102 4.77 -6.72 -21.19
C VAL A 102 5.31 -6.11 -19.90
N GLU A 103 4.68 -5.03 -19.46
CA GLU A 103 4.91 -4.47 -18.13
C GLU A 103 4.11 -5.29 -17.10
N VAL A 104 4.71 -5.53 -15.93
CA VAL A 104 4.05 -6.20 -14.81
C VAL A 104 4.17 -5.35 -13.55
N GLY A 105 3.15 -5.39 -12.71
CA GLY A 105 3.18 -4.78 -11.40
C GLY A 105 2.23 -5.47 -10.43
N VAL A 106 2.01 -4.84 -9.28
CA VAL A 106 1.12 -5.34 -8.24
C VAL A 106 -0.09 -4.42 -8.18
N ASN A 107 -1.29 -4.96 -8.34
CA ASN A 107 -2.53 -4.18 -8.32
C ASN A 107 -2.98 -3.86 -6.88
N THR A 108 -4.08 -3.12 -6.74
CA THR A 108 -4.64 -2.73 -5.44
C THR A 108 -5.12 -3.90 -4.58
N GLU A 109 -5.35 -5.07 -5.17
CA GLU A 109 -5.72 -6.31 -4.48
C GLU A 109 -4.50 -7.14 -4.04
N GLY A 110 -3.27 -6.70 -4.37
CA GLY A 110 -2.03 -7.42 -4.06
C GLY A 110 -1.72 -8.56 -5.04
N GLU A 111 -2.36 -8.58 -6.20
CA GLU A 111 -2.13 -9.54 -7.27
C GLU A 111 -1.09 -9.03 -8.26
N ILE A 112 -0.24 -9.92 -8.77
CA ILE A 112 0.72 -9.59 -9.81
C ILE A 112 -0.01 -9.65 -11.15
N VAL A 113 -0.06 -8.52 -11.86
CA VAL A 113 -0.83 -8.37 -13.09
C VAL A 113 0.02 -7.80 -14.22
N PRO A 114 -0.21 -8.23 -15.48
CA PRO A 114 0.30 -7.53 -16.65
C PRO A 114 -0.52 -6.26 -16.89
N VAL A 115 0.17 -5.19 -17.27
CA VAL A 115 -0.45 -3.87 -17.44
C VAL A 115 0.06 -3.15 -18.67
N THR A 116 -0.79 -2.28 -19.20
CA THR A 116 -0.44 -1.31 -20.23
C THR A 116 -0.94 0.08 -19.86
N THR A 117 -0.25 1.13 -20.29
CA THR A 117 -0.71 2.51 -20.05
C THR A 117 -1.96 2.78 -20.90
N ALA A 118 -3.09 3.03 -20.23
CA ALA A 118 -4.35 3.38 -20.88
C ALA A 118 -4.50 4.88 -21.06
N HIS A 119 -4.19 5.66 -20.01
CA HIS A 119 -4.24 7.12 -20.06
C HIS A 119 -3.06 7.74 -19.32
N THR A 120 -2.51 8.81 -19.91
CA THR A 120 -1.63 9.77 -19.24
C THR A 120 -2.44 11.03 -18.91
N PRO A 121 -1.97 11.88 -17.98
CA PRO A 121 -2.63 13.15 -17.69
C PRO A 121 -2.76 14.01 -18.95
N VAL A 122 -3.92 14.64 -19.11
CA VAL A 122 -4.16 15.72 -20.08
C VAL A 122 -3.57 17.03 -19.56
N SER A 123 -3.64 17.25 -18.25
CA SER A 123 -2.96 18.34 -17.55
C SER A 123 -2.55 17.90 -16.15
N ALA A 124 -1.48 18.47 -15.62
CA ALA A 124 -0.98 18.25 -14.27
C ALA A 124 -0.44 19.56 -13.69
N VAL A 125 -1.33 20.38 -13.13
CA VAL A 125 -1.04 21.77 -12.75
C VAL A 125 -0.65 21.88 -11.29
N SER A 126 0.53 22.43 -11.02
CA SER A 126 1.00 22.82 -9.69
C SER A 126 1.60 24.23 -9.75
N GLY A 127 1.32 25.08 -8.75
CA GLY A 127 1.87 26.46 -8.73
C GLY A 127 1.49 27.35 -9.93
N GLY A 128 0.53 26.94 -10.77
CA GLY A 128 0.17 27.62 -12.02
C GLY A 128 0.95 27.17 -13.26
N GLU A 129 1.86 26.20 -13.13
CA GLU A 129 2.57 25.57 -14.23
C GLU A 129 2.00 24.16 -14.49
N ASP A 130 1.97 23.74 -15.76
CA ASP A 130 1.51 22.41 -16.17
C ASP A 130 2.71 21.49 -16.41
N TYR A 131 2.71 20.34 -15.74
CA TYR A 131 3.77 19.34 -15.74
C TYR A 131 3.38 18.07 -16.52
N ALA A 132 2.26 18.04 -17.24
CA ALA A 132 1.81 16.82 -17.94
C ALA A 132 2.86 16.27 -18.92
N ASP A 133 3.58 17.14 -19.64
CA ASP A 133 4.66 16.74 -20.56
C ASP A 133 5.95 16.30 -19.84
N VAL A 134 6.08 16.61 -18.54
CA VAL A 134 7.23 16.23 -17.70
C VAL A 134 7.01 14.84 -17.09
N LEU A 135 5.77 14.53 -16.69
CA LEU A 135 5.41 13.28 -16.05
C LEU A 135 5.44 12.12 -17.05
N GLY A 136 6.42 11.21 -16.88
CA GLY A 136 6.66 10.09 -17.80
C GLY A 136 7.75 10.34 -18.84
N ASP A 137 8.34 11.53 -18.89
CA ASP A 137 9.50 11.80 -19.74
C ASP A 137 10.79 11.20 -19.15
N GLU A 138 11.69 10.74 -20.01
CA GLU A 138 12.88 10.00 -19.59
C GLU A 138 13.84 10.88 -18.77
N GLY A 139 14.02 10.53 -17.49
CA GLY A 139 14.93 11.25 -16.59
C GLY A 139 14.36 12.55 -16.04
N SER A 140 13.06 12.77 -16.21
CA SER A 140 12.32 13.93 -15.70
C SER A 140 11.36 13.51 -14.57
N TRP A 141 11.11 14.43 -13.64
CA TRP A 141 10.12 14.27 -12.56
C TRP A 141 9.66 15.64 -12.07
N PHE A 142 8.49 15.68 -11.43
CA PHE A 142 8.05 16.82 -10.64
C PHE A 142 8.65 16.72 -9.23
N GLU A 143 9.23 17.82 -8.72
CA GLU A 143 9.72 17.92 -7.34
C GLU A 143 8.64 18.56 -6.48
N GLY A 144 7.93 17.77 -5.67
CA GLY A 144 6.92 18.27 -4.75
C GLY A 144 7.52 18.51 -3.37
N CYS A 145 7.20 19.66 -2.78
CA CYS A 145 7.53 20.01 -1.41
C CYS A 145 6.33 19.79 -0.48
N ALA A 146 6.59 19.67 0.82
CA ALA A 146 5.54 19.70 1.82
C ALA A 146 4.60 20.92 1.66
N GLY A 147 3.29 20.66 1.55
CA GLY A 147 2.25 21.67 1.34
C GLY A 147 1.92 21.95 -0.13
N ASP A 148 2.68 21.41 -1.08
CA ASP A 148 2.35 21.55 -2.49
C ASP A 148 1.10 20.75 -2.86
N THR A 149 0.38 21.25 -3.86
CA THR A 149 -0.78 20.57 -4.44
C THR A 149 -0.67 20.54 -5.95
N MET A 150 -1.01 19.39 -6.55
CA MET A 150 -1.10 19.25 -8.01
C MET A 150 -2.50 18.79 -8.40
N VAL A 151 -3.14 19.49 -9.32
CA VAL A 151 -4.42 19.07 -9.92
C VAL A 151 -4.12 18.34 -11.23
N VAL A 152 -4.56 17.10 -11.33
CA VAL A 152 -4.30 16.20 -12.46
C VAL A 152 -5.62 15.84 -13.13
N GLU A 153 -5.75 16.15 -14.42
CA GLU A 153 -6.95 15.83 -15.21
C GLU A 153 -6.60 14.73 -16.23
N PHE A 154 -7.39 13.66 -16.28
CA PHE A 154 -7.24 12.58 -17.27
C PHE A 154 -8.29 12.65 -18.40
N GLY A 155 -9.26 13.55 -18.29
CA GLY A 155 -10.41 13.62 -19.19
C GLY A 155 -11.42 12.50 -18.95
N ILE A 156 -12.22 12.19 -19.97
CA ILE A 156 -13.27 11.17 -19.89
C ILE A 156 -12.65 9.77 -19.87
N ILE A 157 -13.05 8.95 -18.90
CA ILE A 157 -12.62 7.56 -18.75
C ILE A 157 -13.78 6.63 -19.06
N GLU A 158 -13.54 5.67 -19.94
CA GLU A 158 -14.46 4.58 -20.27
C GLU A 158 -13.90 3.25 -19.72
N GLU A 159 -14.72 2.21 -19.56
CA GLU A 159 -14.27 0.85 -19.19
C GLU A 159 -13.45 0.81 -17.88
N THR A 160 -14.00 1.39 -16.81
CA THR A 160 -13.33 1.58 -15.51
C THR A 160 -13.03 0.28 -14.75
N GLU A 161 -13.77 -0.81 -15.01
CA GLU A 161 -13.68 -2.10 -14.30
C GLU A 161 -12.27 -2.73 -14.29
N ASN A 162 -11.48 -2.53 -15.34
CA ASN A 162 -10.13 -3.11 -15.46
C ASN A 162 -9.03 -2.05 -15.43
N LYS A 163 -9.32 -0.87 -14.88
CA LYS A 163 -8.37 0.24 -14.84
C LYS A 163 -8.03 0.62 -13.41
N GLU A 164 -6.75 0.87 -13.18
CA GLU A 164 -6.25 1.36 -11.91
C GLU A 164 -5.41 2.62 -12.11
N LEU A 165 -5.51 3.52 -11.15
CA LEU A 165 -4.60 4.66 -11.04
C LEU A 165 -3.33 4.22 -10.35
N TRP A 166 -2.18 4.43 -10.98
CA TRP A 166 -0.86 4.08 -10.46
C TRP A 166 0.03 5.31 -10.45
N LEU A 167 0.88 5.44 -9.43
CA LEU A 167 1.84 6.54 -9.31
C LEU A 167 3.25 6.03 -9.02
N ASP A 168 4.25 6.71 -9.58
CA ASP A 168 5.67 6.42 -9.38
C ASP A 168 6.31 7.62 -8.67
N SER A 169 6.76 7.41 -7.44
CA SER A 169 7.32 8.44 -6.57
C SER A 169 8.49 7.91 -5.74
N ASP A 170 9.31 8.82 -5.21
CA ASP A 170 10.48 8.52 -4.37
C ASP A 170 10.50 9.38 -3.08
N LYS A 171 11.63 9.33 -2.37
CA LYS A 171 11.91 9.98 -1.07
C LYS A 171 10.91 9.54 -0.02
N SER A 172 11.25 8.50 0.76
CA SER A 172 10.31 7.97 1.74
C SER A 172 9.96 9.02 2.79
N GLY A 173 8.72 9.02 3.29
CA GLY A 173 8.26 10.12 4.13
C GLY A 173 6.81 10.01 4.57
N TYR A 174 6.24 11.17 4.93
CA TYR A 174 4.79 11.31 4.99
C TYR A 174 4.14 10.95 3.65
N PRO A 175 2.86 10.60 3.61
CA PRO A 175 2.24 10.19 2.35
C PRO A 175 1.94 11.36 1.42
N ILE A 176 1.76 11.05 0.14
CA ILE A 176 1.04 11.89 -0.82
C ILE A 176 -0.45 11.53 -0.71
N SER A 177 -1.30 12.49 -0.37
CA SER A 177 -2.75 12.28 -0.34
C SER A 177 -3.36 12.48 -1.72
N ILE A 178 -4.31 11.62 -2.08
CA ILE A 178 -5.05 11.65 -3.33
C ILE A 178 -6.50 11.98 -3.01
N GLU A 179 -7.02 12.97 -3.70
CA GLU A 179 -8.40 13.44 -3.59
C GLU A 179 -9.03 13.51 -4.98
N ILE A 180 -10.35 13.37 -5.05
CA ILE A 180 -11.13 13.43 -6.28
C ILE A 180 -12.06 14.65 -6.26
N GLU A 181 -12.26 15.27 -7.42
CA GLU A 181 -13.21 16.38 -7.57
C GLU A 181 -14.66 15.88 -7.53
N ARG A 182 -15.49 16.53 -6.70
CA ARG A 182 -16.95 16.32 -6.59
C ARG A 182 -17.67 17.67 -6.66
N GLU A 183 -19.00 17.64 -6.78
CA GLU A 183 -19.83 18.86 -6.87
C GLU A 183 -19.60 19.84 -5.70
N ASP A 184 -19.40 19.31 -4.49
CA ASP A 184 -19.22 20.10 -3.26
C ASP A 184 -17.74 20.37 -2.89
N GLY A 185 -16.80 19.99 -3.78
CA GLY A 185 -15.35 20.19 -3.59
C GLY A 185 -14.55 18.90 -3.67
N TRP A 186 -13.40 18.87 -2.99
CA TRP A 186 -12.47 17.74 -3.01
C TRP A 186 -12.83 16.70 -1.97
N GLU A 187 -12.94 15.44 -2.39
CA GLU A 187 -13.19 14.28 -1.54
C GLU A 187 -11.93 13.42 -1.42
N TYR A 188 -11.57 13.02 -0.20
CA TYR A 188 -10.43 12.14 0.03
C TYR A 188 -10.66 10.74 -0.56
N VAL A 189 -9.66 10.24 -1.29
CA VAL A 189 -9.66 8.89 -1.86
C VAL A 189 -8.78 7.96 -1.05
N THR A 190 -7.48 8.23 -1.05
CA THR A 190 -6.46 7.38 -0.43
C THR A 190 -5.16 8.14 -0.25
N SER A 191 -4.16 7.49 0.33
CA SER A 191 -2.82 8.02 0.52
C SER A 191 -1.81 7.00 0.04
N VAL A 192 -0.78 7.49 -0.65
CA VAL A 192 0.35 6.65 -1.08
C VAL A 192 1.56 7.03 -0.25
N PHE A 193 2.26 6.02 0.25
CA PHE A 193 3.49 6.18 1.02
C PHE A 193 4.66 5.91 0.09
N PRO A 194 5.36 6.95 -0.39
CA PRO A 194 6.50 6.75 -1.27
C PRO A 194 7.60 5.95 -0.60
N ARG A 195 8.38 5.28 -1.43
CA ARG A 195 9.62 4.63 -1.03
C ARG A 195 10.80 5.57 -1.21
N GLU A 196 11.98 5.18 -0.73
CA GLU A 196 13.19 5.99 -0.83
C GLU A 196 13.61 6.22 -2.28
N ASN A 197 13.66 5.14 -3.05
CA ASN A 197 13.90 5.16 -4.49
C ASN A 197 12.57 5.07 -5.25
N PHE A 198 12.54 5.57 -6.49
CA PHE A 198 11.37 5.50 -7.37
C PHE A 198 10.76 4.11 -7.39
N SER A 199 9.47 4.04 -7.04
CA SER A 199 8.70 2.81 -7.02
C SER A 199 7.27 3.11 -7.43
N THR A 200 6.72 2.22 -8.24
CA THR A 200 5.33 2.29 -8.67
C THR A 200 4.41 1.73 -7.58
N HIS A 201 3.41 2.52 -7.20
CA HIS A 201 2.41 2.20 -6.21
C HIS A 201 1.04 2.10 -6.89
N PRO A 202 0.31 0.98 -6.73
CA PRO A 202 -1.10 0.96 -7.05
C PRO A 202 -1.84 1.91 -6.09
N VAL A 203 -2.71 2.74 -6.61
CA VAL A 203 -3.43 3.75 -5.80
C VAL A 203 -4.84 3.26 -5.50
N VAL A 204 -5.62 3.03 -6.55
CA VAL A 204 -7.05 2.72 -6.45
C VAL A 204 -7.59 2.18 -7.78
N SER A 205 -8.56 1.27 -7.70
CA SER A 205 -9.34 0.83 -8.86
C SER A 205 -10.31 1.94 -9.29
N LEU A 206 -10.34 2.27 -10.58
CA LEU A 206 -11.15 3.38 -11.07
C LEU A 206 -12.66 3.12 -10.94
N SER A 207 -13.07 1.85 -10.99
CA SER A 207 -14.46 1.45 -10.72
C SER A 207 -14.93 1.76 -9.30
N GLU A 208 -14.01 2.00 -8.35
CA GLU A 208 -14.34 2.49 -7.01
C GLU A 208 -14.44 4.02 -6.93
N LEU A 209 -13.99 4.75 -7.97
CA LEU A 209 -13.91 6.21 -7.97
C LEU A 209 -14.99 6.92 -8.79
N ILE A 210 -15.24 6.44 -10.01
CA ILE A 210 -16.08 7.11 -11.01
C ILE A 210 -16.88 6.08 -11.80
N ASP A 211 -18.01 6.52 -12.35
CA ASP A 211 -18.78 5.75 -13.34
C ASP A 211 -18.16 5.87 -14.75
N ASP A 212 -18.46 4.91 -15.62
CA ASP A 212 -18.02 4.96 -17.02
C ASP A 212 -18.54 6.22 -17.75
N GLY A 213 -17.65 6.90 -18.46
CA GLY A 213 -17.94 8.11 -19.23
C GLY A 213 -17.77 9.42 -18.43
N GLU A 214 -17.35 9.34 -17.17
CA GLU A 214 -17.08 10.53 -16.33
C GLU A 214 -15.68 11.10 -16.56
N VAL A 215 -15.53 12.40 -16.28
CA VAL A 215 -14.22 13.07 -16.26
C VAL A 215 -13.51 12.78 -14.95
N LEU A 216 -12.26 12.31 -15.01
CA LEU A 216 -11.43 12.12 -13.82
C LEU A 216 -10.52 13.33 -13.60
N THR A 217 -10.78 14.07 -12.52
CA THR A 217 -9.90 15.10 -11.99
C THR A 217 -9.49 14.73 -10.56
N LEU A 218 -8.19 14.73 -10.30
CA LEU A 218 -7.61 14.40 -9.01
C LEU A 218 -6.82 15.59 -8.46
N ARG A 219 -6.72 15.69 -7.14
CA ARG A 219 -5.78 16.57 -6.45
C ARG A 219 -4.83 15.73 -5.62
N LEU A 220 -3.55 15.86 -5.90
CA LEU A 220 -2.46 15.32 -5.10
C LEU A 220 -2.04 16.39 -4.09
N VAL A 221 -1.80 16.00 -2.84
CA VAL A 221 -1.36 16.88 -1.76
C VAL A 221 -0.12 16.27 -1.08
N TRP A 222 0.99 17.00 -1.10
CA TRP A 222 2.25 16.56 -0.50
C TRP A 222 2.30 16.94 0.98
N PHE A 223 2.59 15.97 1.85
CA PHE A 223 2.83 16.22 3.27
C PHE A 223 4.31 16.21 3.63
N ALA A 224 5.18 15.77 2.72
CA ALA A 224 6.63 15.88 2.79
C ALA A 224 7.19 16.05 1.37
N ASP A 225 8.52 16.19 1.28
CA ASP A 225 9.20 16.37 0.02
C ASP A 225 9.31 15.03 -0.72
N HIS A 226 8.67 14.93 -1.89
CA HIS A 226 8.68 13.72 -2.74
C HIS A 226 8.78 14.11 -4.19
N ASN A 227 9.51 13.33 -4.99
CA ASN A 227 9.39 13.48 -6.44
C ASN A 227 8.23 12.62 -6.95
N LEU A 228 7.54 13.11 -7.98
CA LEU A 228 6.57 12.36 -8.76
C LEU A 228 7.10 12.21 -10.17
N LYS A 229 7.42 10.97 -10.56
CA LYS A 229 7.92 10.64 -11.89
C LYS A 229 6.78 10.40 -12.86
N THR A 230 5.79 9.60 -12.47
CA THR A 230 4.62 9.32 -13.30
C THR A 230 3.36 9.23 -12.45
N ILE A 231 2.23 9.63 -13.03
CA ILE A 231 0.89 9.25 -12.58
C ILE A 231 0.10 8.88 -13.82
N ARG A 232 -0.44 7.66 -13.87
CA ARG A 232 -1.03 7.08 -15.07
C ARG A 232 -2.21 6.20 -14.72
N ILE A 233 -3.16 6.09 -15.63
CA ILE A 233 -4.19 5.04 -15.58
C ILE A 233 -3.65 3.86 -16.36
N LEU A 234 -3.55 2.72 -15.71
CA LEU A 234 -3.15 1.47 -16.32
C LEU A 234 -4.36 0.58 -16.57
N GLN A 235 -4.36 -0.08 -17.72
CA GLN A 235 -5.25 -1.19 -18.03
C GLN A 235 -4.62 -2.48 -17.50
N ILE A 236 -5.40 -3.28 -16.79
CA ILE A 236 -5.05 -4.66 -16.46
C ILE A 236 -5.36 -5.54 -17.67
N ASP A 237 -4.35 -6.22 -18.19
CA ASP A 237 -4.44 -6.98 -19.44
C ASP A 237 -4.71 -8.48 -19.21
N ASP A 238 -5.29 -9.15 -20.21
CA ASP A 238 -5.43 -10.61 -20.25
C ASP A 238 -4.25 -11.25 -21.00
N VAL A 239 -3.03 -10.94 -20.54
CA VAL A 239 -1.79 -11.52 -21.07
C VAL A 239 -1.26 -12.57 -20.11
N SER A 240 -0.84 -13.73 -20.63
CA SER A 240 -0.30 -14.78 -19.78
C SER A 240 1.06 -14.39 -19.18
N ILE A 241 1.17 -14.51 -17.86
CA ILE A 241 2.42 -14.41 -17.09
C ILE A 241 2.62 -15.69 -16.26
N ASN A 242 3.86 -16.05 -15.94
CA ASN A 242 4.19 -17.20 -15.11
C ASN A 242 4.74 -16.74 -13.76
N GLU A 243 3.86 -16.61 -12.77
CA GLU A 243 4.26 -16.36 -11.38
C GLU A 243 4.71 -17.66 -10.70
N ASN A 244 5.85 -17.60 -9.99
CA ASN A 244 6.30 -18.65 -9.10
C ASN A 244 6.80 -18.04 -7.78
N THR A 245 6.73 -18.82 -6.70
CA THR A 245 7.32 -18.43 -5.41
C THR A 245 8.67 -19.12 -5.25
N ALA A 246 9.75 -18.35 -5.20
CA ALA A 246 11.09 -18.87 -4.97
C ALA A 246 11.22 -19.35 -3.51
N PRO A 247 11.58 -20.63 -3.27
CA PRO A 247 11.68 -21.13 -1.91
C PRO A 247 12.78 -20.42 -1.10
N LEU A 248 12.44 -19.91 0.08
CA LEU A 248 13.41 -19.42 1.06
C LEU A 248 14.23 -20.61 1.57
N THR A 249 15.53 -20.61 1.31
CA THR A 249 16.44 -21.70 1.69
C THR A 249 17.26 -21.38 2.91
N SER A 250 17.68 -20.12 3.08
CA SER A 250 18.45 -19.64 4.22
C SER A 250 17.98 -18.25 4.64
N ALA A 251 17.91 -18.00 5.94
CA ALA A 251 17.72 -16.67 6.52
C ALA A 251 18.61 -16.55 7.75
N ILE A 252 19.71 -15.79 7.64
CA ILE A 252 20.71 -15.65 8.70
C ILE A 252 20.72 -14.21 9.19
N HIS A 253 20.15 -14.03 10.38
CA HIS A 253 20.24 -12.82 11.15
C HIS A 253 21.65 -12.68 11.76
N SER A 254 22.23 -11.50 11.61
CA SER A 254 23.57 -11.13 12.10
C SER A 254 23.79 -11.44 13.60
N ARG A 255 22.82 -11.08 14.46
CA ARG A 255 22.79 -11.34 15.91
C ARG A 255 22.12 -12.66 16.32
N LEU A 256 20.92 -12.96 15.82
CA LEU A 256 20.10 -14.10 16.26
C LEU A 256 20.48 -15.45 15.60
N GLY A 257 21.27 -15.43 14.53
CA GLY A 257 21.61 -16.64 13.77
C GLY A 257 20.49 -17.00 12.79
N ASN A 258 20.13 -18.28 12.71
CA ASN A 258 19.12 -18.72 11.74
C ASN A 258 17.70 -18.35 12.21
N VAL A 259 17.04 -17.46 11.46
CA VAL A 259 15.67 -16.97 11.73
C VAL A 259 14.69 -17.39 10.62
N LYS A 260 14.99 -18.49 9.93
CA LYS A 260 14.19 -18.93 8.79
C LYS A 260 12.76 -19.30 9.18
N GLN A 261 12.52 -19.88 10.36
CA GLN A 261 11.17 -20.34 10.70
C GLN A 261 10.23 -19.16 10.94
N GLU A 262 10.75 -18.15 11.63
CA GLU A 262 10.16 -16.84 11.94
C GLU A 262 9.88 -15.98 10.70
N LEU A 263 10.25 -16.45 9.51
CA LEU A 263 10.10 -15.72 8.26
C LEU A 263 9.29 -16.49 7.20
N LEU A 264 8.71 -17.66 7.56
CA LEU A 264 7.96 -18.51 6.63
C LEU A 264 6.44 -18.31 6.70
N THR A 265 5.91 -17.91 7.85
CA THR A 265 4.47 -17.92 8.14
C THR A 265 4.03 -16.69 8.89
N GLU A 266 2.81 -16.19 8.60
CA GLU A 266 2.20 -15.10 9.37
C GLU A 266 1.57 -15.69 10.65
N ASP A 267 2.40 -15.94 11.67
CA ASP A 267 2.02 -16.56 12.94
C ASP A 267 2.30 -15.68 14.18
N GLU A 268 2.66 -14.43 13.96
CA GLU A 268 3.01 -13.43 14.98
C GLU A 268 4.32 -13.77 15.75
N GLU A 269 5.16 -14.68 15.23
CA GLU A 269 6.51 -14.95 15.71
C GLU A 269 7.57 -14.19 14.90
N TYR A 270 7.75 -12.92 15.23
CA TYR A 270 8.61 -12.01 14.47
C TYR A 270 10.12 -12.22 14.68
N ALA A 271 10.88 -12.15 13.58
CA ALA A 271 12.30 -11.82 13.58
C ALA A 271 12.50 -10.29 13.79
N GLU A 272 12.94 -9.90 15.00
CA GLU A 272 13.29 -8.52 15.35
C GLU A 272 14.69 -8.15 14.82
N VAL A 273 14.76 -7.07 14.06
CA VAL A 273 15.96 -6.45 13.49
C VAL A 273 16.14 -5.09 14.15
N LEU A 274 17.23 -4.93 14.89
CA LEU A 274 17.59 -3.69 15.58
C LEU A 274 18.50 -2.82 14.72
N PRO A 275 18.71 -1.54 15.07
CA PRO A 275 19.74 -0.70 14.47
C PRO A 275 21.10 -1.40 14.34
N GLY A 276 21.58 -1.52 13.10
CA GLY A 276 22.82 -2.19 12.69
C GLY A 276 22.70 -3.71 12.46
N ASP A 277 21.56 -4.32 12.74
CA ASP A 277 21.31 -5.73 12.43
C ASP A 277 21.00 -5.92 10.94
N THR A 278 21.43 -7.07 10.42
CA THR A 278 21.06 -7.53 9.07
C THR A 278 20.44 -8.93 9.10
N ILE A 279 19.61 -9.24 8.09
CA ILE A 279 19.15 -10.58 7.76
C ILE A 279 19.57 -10.92 6.33
N ARG A 280 20.46 -11.90 6.16
CA ARG A 280 20.83 -12.44 4.85
C ARG A 280 19.86 -13.51 4.41
N LEU A 281 19.22 -13.31 3.27
CA LEU A 281 18.24 -14.19 2.68
C LEU A 281 18.82 -14.89 1.45
N GLU A 282 18.59 -16.19 1.33
CA GLU A 282 18.87 -16.95 0.11
C GLU A 282 17.61 -17.66 -0.38
N PHE A 283 17.22 -17.37 -1.61
CA PHE A 283 16.12 -18.02 -2.31
C PHE A 283 16.67 -18.92 -3.43
N THR A 284 16.08 -20.09 -3.63
CA THR A 284 16.45 -20.95 -4.76
C THR A 284 15.72 -20.54 -6.03
N VAL A 285 16.43 -20.65 -7.15
CA VAL A 285 15.89 -20.37 -8.48
C VAL A 285 14.93 -21.47 -8.91
N THR A 286 13.71 -21.08 -9.27
CA THR A 286 12.80 -21.86 -10.10
C THR A 286 13.11 -21.57 -11.57
N GLY A 287 13.12 -22.59 -12.43
CA GLY A 287 13.52 -22.41 -13.84
C GLY A 287 12.78 -21.28 -14.54
N GLN A 288 13.42 -20.64 -15.53
CA GLN A 288 12.85 -19.55 -16.31
C GLN A 288 12.24 -20.05 -17.60
N THR A 289 11.09 -19.47 -17.95
CA THR A 289 10.42 -19.66 -19.23
C THR A 289 11.34 -19.20 -20.36
N PRO A 290 11.76 -20.09 -21.28
CA PRO A 290 12.74 -19.72 -22.31
C PRO A 290 12.24 -18.59 -23.21
N GLY A 291 13.06 -17.55 -23.38
CA GLY A 291 12.75 -16.38 -24.21
C GLY A 291 11.83 -15.34 -23.56
N TRP A 292 11.46 -15.54 -22.29
CA TRP A 292 10.69 -14.56 -21.52
C TRP A 292 11.62 -13.78 -20.58
N THR A 293 11.25 -12.55 -20.27
CA THR A 293 11.90 -11.72 -19.26
C THR A 293 11.42 -12.12 -17.87
N ARG A 294 12.27 -11.97 -16.85
CA ARG A 294 11.93 -12.25 -15.46
C ARG A 294 11.98 -10.97 -14.63
N SER A 295 10.84 -10.65 -14.03
CA SER A 295 10.71 -9.65 -12.96
C SER A 295 10.64 -10.33 -11.60
N PHE A 296 10.90 -9.55 -10.54
CA PHE A 296 10.88 -10.02 -9.17
C PHE A 296 9.97 -9.15 -8.32
N VAL A 297 9.15 -9.78 -7.49
CA VAL A 297 8.36 -9.08 -6.46
C VAL A 297 8.78 -9.65 -5.11
N PHE A 298 9.39 -8.81 -4.28
CA PHE A 298 9.67 -9.13 -2.90
C PHE A 298 8.43 -8.83 -2.06
N VAL A 299 8.06 -9.77 -1.20
CA VAL A 299 6.91 -9.64 -0.31
C VAL A 299 7.45 -9.71 1.11
N SER A 300 7.12 -8.71 1.92
CA SER A 300 7.40 -8.72 3.36
C SER A 300 6.11 -8.51 4.15
N TYR A 301 6.04 -9.13 5.31
CA TYR A 301 4.97 -8.94 6.27
C TYR A 301 5.58 -8.62 7.63
N GLY A 302 5.18 -7.49 8.19
CA GLY A 302 5.85 -6.97 9.36
C GLY A 302 5.47 -5.54 9.68
N TYR A 303 6.20 -4.95 10.61
CA TYR A 303 6.08 -3.55 10.99
C TYR A 303 7.41 -3.02 11.55
N TYR A 304 7.54 -1.71 11.67
CA TYR A 304 8.66 -1.08 12.39
C TYR A 304 8.19 -0.03 13.39
N ILE A 305 9.02 0.25 14.40
CA ILE A 305 8.80 1.31 15.41
C ILE A 305 10.04 2.20 15.51
N THR A 306 9.87 3.49 15.80
CA THR A 306 10.98 4.47 15.87
C THR A 306 11.35 4.81 17.33
N GLU A 307 12.62 5.10 17.62
CA GLU A 307 13.11 5.38 18.99
C GLU A 307 12.47 6.63 19.66
N ARG A 308 12.04 7.65 18.89
CA ARG A 308 11.25 8.78 19.44
C ARG A 308 9.80 8.41 19.78
N GLY A 309 9.38 7.19 19.43
CA GLY A 309 8.16 6.53 19.92
C GLY A 309 8.34 5.76 21.22
N GLY A 310 9.51 5.83 21.88
CA GLY A 310 9.72 5.32 23.23
C GLY A 310 9.61 3.79 23.34
N GLY A 311 10.76 3.13 23.53
CA GLY A 311 10.82 1.79 24.07
C GLY A 311 10.16 1.72 25.45
N ALA A 312 8.86 1.46 25.45
CA ALA A 312 8.07 0.95 26.55
C ALA A 312 6.91 0.18 25.92
N GLN A 313 6.43 -0.86 26.60
CA GLN A 313 5.04 -1.24 26.45
C GLN A 313 4.16 -0.03 26.83
N THR A 314 3.89 0.79 25.84
CA THR A 314 2.78 1.72 25.75
C THR A 314 2.31 1.46 24.33
N ALA A 315 1.37 0.55 24.06
CA ALA A 315 -0.05 0.83 24.25
C ALA A 315 -0.44 2.28 23.91
N HIS A 316 0.29 2.93 22.99
CA HIS A 316 -0.32 3.90 22.10
C HIS A 316 -1.06 3.05 21.08
N ILE A 317 -2.36 3.10 21.26
CA ILE A 317 -3.37 2.29 20.62
C ILE A 317 -3.09 2.30 19.11
N ASN A 318 -3.18 1.13 18.47
CA ASN A 318 -3.23 0.94 17.03
C ASN A 318 -4.45 1.70 16.48
N ILE A 319 -4.35 3.03 16.43
CA ILE A 319 -5.40 3.98 16.07
C ILE A 319 -5.18 4.27 14.59
N PRO A 320 -6.11 3.83 13.73
CA PRO A 320 -6.02 4.07 12.31
C PRO A 320 -6.02 5.58 12.09
N MET A 321 -5.17 6.05 11.19
CA MET A 321 -5.20 7.48 10.86
C MET A 321 -6.53 7.85 10.20
N VAL A 322 -7.15 6.97 9.40
CA VAL A 322 -8.43 7.19 8.67
C VAL A 322 -9.49 6.14 9.02
N HIS A 323 -10.77 6.44 8.78
CA HIS A 323 -11.80 5.40 8.82
C HIS A 323 -11.57 4.37 7.72
N SER A 324 -11.79 3.10 8.02
CA SER A 324 -11.66 2.02 7.04
C SER A 324 -12.72 0.96 7.27
N LEU A 325 -13.11 0.25 6.21
CA LEU A 325 -14.00 -0.90 6.29
C LEU A 325 -13.53 -1.97 5.29
N SER A 326 -13.24 -3.17 5.80
CA SER A 326 -12.83 -4.33 5.03
C SER A 326 -13.60 -5.58 5.46
N LEU A 327 -13.91 -6.44 4.49
CA LEU A 327 -14.70 -7.66 4.65
C LEU A 327 -13.92 -8.83 4.01
N TYR A 328 -13.60 -9.87 4.78
CA TYR A 328 -12.92 -11.04 4.23
C TYR A 328 -13.29 -12.34 4.95
N PRO A 329 -13.24 -13.50 4.26
CA PRO A 329 -13.07 -13.63 2.81
C PRO A 329 -14.34 -13.23 2.05
N ASN A 330 -14.20 -12.74 0.82
CA ASN A 330 -15.31 -12.55 -0.12
C ASN A 330 -14.95 -13.32 -1.41
N PRO A 331 -15.70 -14.36 -1.82
CA PRO A 331 -16.97 -14.83 -1.26
C PRO A 331 -16.88 -15.51 0.12
N VAL A 332 -17.87 -15.26 0.98
CA VAL A 332 -18.00 -15.85 2.33
C VAL A 332 -18.60 -17.26 2.24
N ARG A 333 -17.95 -18.24 2.89
CA ARG A 333 -18.53 -19.59 3.05
C ARG A 333 -19.22 -19.81 4.39
N ASN A 334 -18.47 -19.61 5.48
CA ASN A 334 -18.93 -19.94 6.83
C ASN A 334 -18.66 -18.82 7.82
N ASN A 335 -17.48 -18.19 7.75
CA ASN A 335 -17.10 -17.12 8.65
C ASN A 335 -16.75 -15.89 7.82
N LEU A 336 -17.25 -14.74 8.25
CA LEU A 336 -16.89 -13.44 7.73
C LEU A 336 -16.13 -12.69 8.82
N THR A 337 -15.00 -12.11 8.46
CA THR A 337 -14.26 -11.16 9.29
C THR A 337 -14.50 -9.76 8.74
N ILE A 338 -14.92 -8.87 9.62
CA ILE A 338 -15.18 -7.47 9.33
C ILE A 338 -14.17 -6.67 10.11
N LYS A 339 -13.26 -6.00 9.40
CA LYS A 339 -12.30 -5.07 9.99
C LYS A 339 -12.78 -3.66 9.73
N PHE A 340 -12.76 -2.82 10.76
CA PHE A 340 -12.99 -1.40 10.56
C PHE A 340 -12.07 -0.57 11.46
N GLY A 341 -11.57 0.52 10.90
CA GLY A 341 -10.77 1.49 11.62
C GLY A 341 -11.58 2.72 12.01
N ILE A 342 -11.39 3.22 13.23
CA ILE A 342 -11.95 4.48 13.71
C ILE A 342 -10.81 5.37 14.27
N PRO A 343 -10.57 6.57 13.72
CA PRO A 343 -9.43 7.41 14.07
C PRO A 343 -9.59 8.18 15.39
N ARG A 344 -10.81 8.40 15.85
CA ARG A 344 -11.11 9.07 17.12
C ARG A 344 -12.35 8.47 17.76
N GLU A 345 -12.51 8.62 19.07
CA GLU A 345 -13.72 8.09 19.71
C GLU A 345 -14.99 8.78 19.20
N GLU A 346 -15.85 8.02 18.51
CA GLU A 346 -17.06 8.54 17.88
C GLU A 346 -18.20 7.52 17.86
N LYS A 347 -19.40 7.98 17.50
CA LYS A 347 -20.57 7.10 17.36
C LYS A 347 -20.44 6.33 16.05
N VAL A 348 -20.50 5.00 16.14
CA VAL A 348 -20.39 4.08 15.01
C VAL A 348 -21.67 3.27 14.87
N SER A 349 -22.23 3.23 13.67
CA SER A 349 -23.31 2.34 13.26
C SER A 349 -22.83 1.45 12.11
N LEU A 350 -22.46 0.21 12.41
CA LEU A 350 -22.12 -0.82 11.44
C LEU A 350 -23.27 -1.82 11.30
N LYS A 351 -23.89 -1.88 10.13
CA LYS A 351 -25.07 -2.71 9.85
C LYS A 351 -24.89 -3.52 8.58
N MET A 352 -25.45 -4.72 8.55
CA MET A 352 -25.55 -5.54 7.34
C MET A 352 -26.95 -5.50 6.76
N TYR A 353 -27.04 -5.43 5.44
CA TYR A 353 -28.27 -5.36 4.66
C TYR A 353 -28.31 -6.45 3.59
N ASP A 354 -29.50 -6.93 3.28
CA ASP A 354 -29.73 -7.78 2.11
C ASP A 354 -29.92 -6.93 0.83
N ILE A 355 -30.01 -7.59 -0.32
CA ILE A 355 -30.22 -6.92 -1.62
C ILE A 355 -31.52 -6.09 -1.70
N SER A 356 -32.48 -6.34 -0.81
CA SER A 356 -33.73 -5.57 -0.74
C SER A 356 -33.64 -4.35 0.19
N GLY A 357 -32.45 -4.08 0.75
CA GLY A 357 -32.19 -3.00 1.69
C GLY A 357 -32.71 -3.28 3.10
N ARG A 358 -33.12 -4.51 3.41
CA ARG A 358 -33.55 -4.86 4.77
C ARG A 358 -32.34 -5.12 5.65
N THR A 359 -32.33 -4.53 6.85
CA THR A 359 -31.29 -4.79 7.84
C THR A 359 -31.36 -6.24 8.28
N VAL A 360 -30.29 -6.99 8.00
CA VAL A 360 -30.11 -8.39 8.38
C VAL A 360 -29.61 -8.49 9.82
N THR A 361 -28.61 -7.67 10.16
CA THR A 361 -28.08 -7.59 11.52
C THR A 361 -27.42 -6.23 11.78
N THR A 362 -27.40 -5.81 13.03
CA THR A 362 -26.62 -4.65 13.50
C THR A 362 -25.40 -5.20 14.22
N LEU A 363 -24.22 -4.89 13.70
CA LEU A 363 -22.94 -5.39 14.21
C LEU A 363 -22.39 -4.44 15.28
N VAL A 364 -22.55 -3.14 15.06
CA VAL A 364 -22.18 -2.07 15.99
C VAL A 364 -23.22 -0.96 15.93
N ASP A 365 -23.63 -0.45 17.08
CA ASP A 365 -24.40 0.80 17.20
C ASP A 365 -24.05 1.44 18.54
N ASP A 366 -22.79 1.87 18.69
CA ASP A 366 -22.23 2.36 19.96
C ASP A 366 -21.16 3.43 19.74
N ARG A 367 -20.76 4.14 20.80
CA ARG A 367 -19.54 4.96 20.78
C ARG A 367 -18.34 4.02 20.89
N ILE A 368 -17.49 4.05 19.87
CA ILE A 368 -16.34 3.17 19.74
C ILE A 368 -15.08 4.00 19.92
N LYS A 369 -14.15 3.51 20.74
CA LYS A 369 -12.85 4.16 20.93
C LYS A 369 -12.06 4.15 19.62
N ALA A 370 -11.18 5.14 19.49
CA ALA A 370 -10.16 5.16 18.45
C ALA A 370 -9.40 3.82 18.43
N GLY A 371 -9.21 3.23 17.25
CA GLY A 371 -8.60 1.92 17.09
C GLY A 371 -9.06 1.16 15.85
N TYR A 372 -8.31 0.12 15.48
CA TYR A 372 -8.82 -0.94 14.59
C TYR A 372 -9.66 -1.93 15.38
N HIS A 373 -10.79 -2.33 14.79
CA HIS A 373 -11.78 -3.21 15.38
C HIS A 373 -12.03 -4.39 14.46
N VAL A 374 -12.16 -5.58 15.03
CA VAL A 374 -12.39 -6.82 14.28
C VAL A 374 -13.64 -7.50 14.80
N ILE A 375 -14.59 -7.75 13.91
CA ILE A 375 -15.80 -8.52 14.19
C ILE A 375 -15.75 -9.82 13.38
N LYS A 376 -15.86 -10.95 14.08
CA LYS A 376 -16.02 -12.27 13.46
C LYS A 376 -17.51 -12.63 13.48
N LEU A 377 -18.08 -12.85 12.30
CA LEU A 377 -19.48 -13.21 12.11
C LEU A 377 -19.60 -14.65 11.60
N ASP A 378 -20.30 -15.51 12.34
CA ASP A 378 -20.72 -16.82 11.83
C ASP A 378 -21.93 -16.63 10.90
N SER A 379 -21.70 -16.91 9.63
CA SER A 379 -22.65 -16.70 8.53
C SER A 379 -23.47 -17.93 8.18
N LYS A 380 -23.33 -19.06 8.91
CA LYS A 380 -24.02 -20.34 8.60
C LYS A 380 -25.54 -20.26 8.58
N ASN A 381 -26.12 -19.27 9.26
CA ASN A 381 -27.57 -19.06 9.33
C ASN A 381 -28.07 -18.02 8.31
N LEU A 382 -27.17 -17.41 7.54
CA LEU A 382 -27.54 -16.49 6.46
C LEU A 382 -27.70 -17.27 5.14
N PRO A 383 -28.76 -17.04 4.36
CA PRO A 383 -28.91 -17.61 3.03
C PRO A 383 -27.79 -17.19 2.06
N SER A 384 -27.45 -18.03 1.09
CA SER A 384 -26.57 -17.63 -0.02
C SER A 384 -27.18 -16.44 -0.76
N GLY A 385 -26.37 -15.44 -1.08
CA GLY A 385 -26.85 -14.20 -1.69
C GLY A 385 -25.87 -13.05 -1.55
N ILE A 386 -26.28 -11.88 -2.05
CA ILE A 386 -25.51 -10.64 -1.95
C ILE A 386 -25.97 -9.87 -0.73
N TYR A 387 -25.01 -9.39 0.05
CA TYR A 387 -25.21 -8.54 1.22
C TYR A 387 -24.33 -7.30 1.15
N PHE A 388 -24.65 -6.30 1.94
CA PHE A 388 -23.88 -5.06 2.07
C PHE A 388 -23.62 -4.77 3.54
N ALA A 389 -22.37 -4.53 3.92
CA ALA A 389 -22.03 -3.98 5.21
C ALA A 389 -21.85 -2.46 5.07
N ARG A 390 -22.55 -1.68 5.87
CA ARG A 390 -22.49 -0.21 5.87
C ARG A 390 -22.02 0.27 7.23
N LEU A 391 -20.88 0.97 7.24
CA LEU A 391 -20.31 1.67 8.37
C LEU A 391 -20.72 3.15 8.27
N VAL A 392 -21.38 3.67 9.30
CA VAL A 392 -21.79 5.08 9.37
C VAL A 392 -21.24 5.66 10.66
N THR A 393 -20.62 6.84 10.57
CA THR A 393 -20.23 7.67 11.70
C THR A 393 -20.70 9.11 11.49
N ASP A 394 -20.31 10.04 12.38
CA ASP A 394 -20.76 11.44 12.32
C ASP A 394 -20.27 12.19 11.06
N GLY A 395 -19.23 11.70 10.37
CA GLY A 395 -18.69 12.33 9.16
C GLY A 395 -18.13 11.36 8.11
N TYR A 396 -18.34 10.06 8.28
CA TYR A 396 -17.87 9.03 7.36
C TYR A 396 -18.97 8.01 7.09
N GLU A 397 -19.10 7.62 5.84
CA GLU A 397 -19.96 6.52 5.43
C GLU A 397 -19.24 5.64 4.42
N ALA A 398 -19.18 4.34 4.67
CA ALA A 398 -18.67 3.37 3.72
C ALA A 398 -19.59 2.16 3.63
N THR A 399 -19.78 1.67 2.41
CA THR A 399 -20.54 0.43 2.14
C THR A 399 -19.67 -0.54 1.36
N LYS A 400 -19.50 -1.76 1.87
CA LYS A 400 -18.80 -2.85 1.16
C LYS A 400 -19.76 -4.01 0.87
N LYS A 401 -19.74 -4.46 -0.39
CA LYS A 401 -20.52 -5.60 -0.89
C LYS A 401 -19.84 -6.91 -0.50
N LEU A 402 -20.62 -7.92 -0.16
CA LEU A 402 -20.12 -9.29 0.05
C LEU A 402 -21.06 -10.32 -0.58
N VAL A 403 -20.46 -11.39 -1.10
CA VAL A 403 -21.17 -12.53 -1.70
C VAL A 403 -21.09 -13.70 -0.74
N LEU A 404 -22.23 -14.20 -0.27
CA LEU A 404 -22.30 -15.39 0.56
C LEU A 404 -22.62 -16.61 -0.31
N MET A 405 -21.74 -17.61 -0.27
CA MET A 405 -21.90 -18.88 -0.96
C MET A 405 -21.92 -20.02 0.04
N ARG A 406 -22.82 -20.99 -0.16
CA ARG A 406 -22.90 -22.18 0.68
C ARG A 406 -22.61 -23.43 -0.13
#